data_AF-A0A3P6R5B0-F1
#
_entry.id   AF-A0A3P6R5B0-F1
#
_cell.length_a   1.000
_cell.length_b   1.000
_cell.length_c   1.000
_cell.angle_alpha   90.00
_cell.angle_beta   90.00
_cell.angle_gamma   90.00
#
_symmetry.space_group_name_H-M   'P 1'
#
loop_
_entity.id
_entity.type
_entity.pdbx_description
1 polymer ?
#
loop_
_entity_poly.entity_id
_entity_poly.type
_entity_poly.pdbx_seq_one_letter_code
_entity_poly.pdbx_strand_id
1 'polypeptide(L)'
;MIAAPREFRCQSLIVFGDSLSDDGVEAVGESHGFTRNSNGKIWPEYVEKMLQCDEYINYAYSGAKSSIDNFYFDGWSGVSWQVQRYLENHLYFNGEPLIIFQTGGVVDYFTGEKDATTVIANIEASIENVTKTMNSGTLFVLTLLDLGSSPGVRAAEESADLQQRLGELVAETNRVSDKSPTAPDQMKSCLGEVFRIYVQLPNFGDVGPYAILNIFRKNG
;
A
#
# COMPACT_ATOMS: atom_id res chain seq x y z
N MET A 1 7.94 15.76 34.36
CA MET A 1 8.73 14.69 33.72
C MET A 1 8.23 14.56 32.30
N ILE A 2 9.03 15.01 31.34
CA ILE A 2 8.76 14.78 29.91
C ILE A 2 9.30 13.38 29.65
N ALA A 3 8.45 12.46 29.16
CA ALA A 3 8.88 11.13 28.77
C ALA A 3 9.96 11.28 27.69
N ALA A 4 11.14 10.67 27.90
CA ALA A 4 12.13 10.57 26.84
C ALA A 4 11.47 9.88 25.63
N PRO A 5 11.68 10.36 24.39
CA PRO A 5 11.19 9.64 23.22
C PRO A 5 11.79 8.24 23.27
N ARG A 6 10.95 7.22 23.15
CA ARG A 6 11.40 5.84 22.99
C ARG A 6 12.37 5.83 21.79
N GLU A 7 13.60 5.35 21.95
CA GLU A 7 14.50 5.16 20.82
C GLU A 7 13.81 4.19 19.84
N PHE A 8 13.30 4.73 18.74
CA PHE A 8 12.70 3.94 17.67
C PHE A 8 13.85 3.41 16.82
N ARG A 9 14.09 2.11 16.90
CA ARG A 9 14.98 1.40 15.98
C ARG A 9 14.12 0.64 14.98
N CYS A 10 14.21 1.03 13.71
CA CYS A 10 13.57 0.28 12.64
C CYS A 10 14.42 -0.96 12.34
N GLN A 11 13.87 -2.16 12.55
CA GLN A 11 14.58 -3.40 12.20
C GLN A 11 14.42 -3.70 10.72
N SER A 12 13.18 -3.76 10.23
CA SER A 12 12.90 -4.03 8.83
C SER A 12 11.79 -3.13 8.32
N LEU A 13 11.97 -2.64 7.09
CA LEU A 13 10.96 -1.97 6.29
C LEU A 13 10.58 -2.86 5.12
N ILE A 14 9.32 -3.31 5.09
CA ILE A 14 8.80 -4.22 4.07
C ILE A 14 7.71 -3.50 3.29
N VAL A 15 7.84 -3.44 1.96
CA VAL A 15 6.93 -2.67 1.11
C VAL A 15 6.25 -3.58 0.10
N PHE A 16 4.93 -3.55 0.07
CA PHE A 16 4.08 -4.14 -0.97
C PHE A 16 3.36 -3.01 -1.71
N GLY A 17 3.27 -3.08 -3.03
CA GLY A 17 2.77 -1.94 -3.80
C GLY A 17 2.75 -2.10 -5.31
N ASP A 18 2.40 -0.98 -5.95
CA ASP A 18 2.42 -0.82 -7.40
C ASP A 18 3.54 0.15 -7.84
N SER A 19 3.35 0.77 -9.02
CA SER A 19 4.22 1.78 -9.60
C SER A 19 4.60 2.95 -8.68
N LEU A 20 3.79 3.28 -7.68
CA LEU A 20 4.07 4.35 -6.72
C LEU A 20 5.15 3.98 -5.71
N SER A 21 5.40 2.67 -5.55
CA SER A 21 6.30 2.12 -4.54
C SER A 21 7.38 1.20 -5.14
N ASP A 22 7.36 0.93 -6.44
CA ASP A 22 8.40 0.16 -7.17
C ASP A 22 9.72 0.93 -7.25
N ASP A 23 10.76 0.40 -6.62
CA ASP A 23 12.10 1.00 -6.53
C ASP A 23 13.04 0.58 -7.67
N GLY A 24 12.55 -0.18 -8.63
CA GLY A 24 13.22 -0.61 -9.83
C GLY A 24 14.40 -1.56 -9.61
N VAL A 25 14.86 -2.16 -10.71
CA VAL A 25 16.04 -3.03 -10.72
C VAL A 25 17.33 -2.33 -10.30
N GLU A 26 17.32 -0.99 -10.27
CA GLU A 26 18.45 -0.17 -9.85
C GLU A 26 18.58 -0.03 -8.33
N ALA A 27 17.58 -0.45 -7.55
CA ALA A 27 17.67 -0.43 -6.10
C ALA A 27 18.74 -1.41 -5.58
N VAL A 28 19.36 -1.02 -4.46
CA VAL A 28 20.36 -1.84 -3.77
C VAL A 28 19.69 -2.54 -2.60
N GLY A 29 19.80 -3.87 -2.51
CA GLY A 29 19.17 -4.69 -1.48
C GLY A 29 18.21 -5.73 -2.07
N GLU A 30 17.24 -6.18 -1.29
CA GLU A 30 16.16 -7.07 -1.76
C GLU A 30 15.06 -6.25 -2.43
N SER A 31 15.32 -5.86 -3.68
CA SER A 31 14.35 -5.22 -4.56
C SER A 31 13.86 -6.20 -5.61
N HIS A 32 12.55 -6.19 -5.84
CA HIS A 32 11.86 -7.06 -6.77
C HIS A 32 11.26 -6.32 -7.97
N GLY A 33 11.24 -4.98 -7.92
CA GLY A 33 10.54 -4.13 -8.86
C GLY A 33 11.11 -4.11 -10.28
N PHE A 34 10.33 -3.60 -11.23
CA PHE A 34 10.76 -3.49 -12.63
C PHE A 34 11.48 -2.18 -12.91
N THR A 35 10.89 -1.06 -12.49
CA THR A 35 11.39 0.28 -12.79
C THR A 35 10.84 1.28 -11.80
N ARG A 36 11.67 2.28 -11.46
CA ARG A 36 11.20 3.48 -10.78
C ARG A 36 10.30 4.27 -11.72
N ASN A 37 9.04 4.46 -11.37
CA ASN A 37 8.11 5.33 -12.13
C ASN A 37 8.25 6.80 -11.70
N SER A 38 9.49 7.27 -11.61
CA SER A 38 9.84 8.60 -11.14
C SER A 38 11.16 9.05 -11.76
N ASN A 39 11.45 10.35 -11.70
CA ASN A 39 12.73 10.92 -12.15
C ASN A 39 13.84 10.82 -11.08
N GLY A 40 13.67 9.96 -10.08
CA GLY A 40 14.59 9.80 -8.97
C GLY A 40 14.13 8.73 -8.01
N LYS A 41 14.61 8.81 -6.77
CA LYS A 41 14.19 7.90 -5.70
C LYS A 41 12.68 7.98 -5.48
N ILE A 42 12.08 6.85 -5.14
CA ILE A 42 10.68 6.76 -4.75
C ILE A 42 10.51 6.97 -3.24
N TRP A 43 9.28 7.25 -2.81
CA TRP A 43 8.99 7.63 -1.42
C TRP A 43 9.45 6.61 -0.35
N PRO A 44 9.37 5.27 -0.53
CA PRO A 44 9.86 4.31 0.46
C PRO A 44 11.37 4.38 0.66
N GLU A 45 12.15 4.70 -0.38
CA GLU A 45 13.60 4.91 -0.24
C GLU A 45 13.93 6.13 0.62
N TYR A 46 13.06 7.15 0.64
CA TYR A 46 13.23 8.27 1.57
C TYR A 46 12.83 7.89 3.00
N VAL A 47 11.79 7.08 3.16
CA VAL A 47 11.38 6.57 4.48
C VAL A 47 12.46 5.69 5.09
N GLU A 48 13.00 4.75 4.32
CA GLU A 48 14.16 3.94 4.70
C GLU A 48 15.29 4.83 5.18
N LYS A 49 15.70 5.82 4.38
CA LYS A 49 16.80 6.72 4.72
C LYS A 49 16.54 7.53 6.00
N MET A 50 15.30 7.92 6.26
CA MET A 50 14.91 8.68 7.46
C MET A 50 14.92 7.80 8.71
N LEU A 51 14.45 6.57 8.59
CA LEU A 51 14.31 5.64 9.72
C LEU A 51 15.55 4.79 9.97
N GLN A 52 16.46 4.74 8.98
CA GLN A 52 17.69 3.95 8.97
C GLN A 52 17.43 2.50 9.37
N CYS A 53 16.49 1.87 8.67
CA CYS A 53 16.10 0.49 8.95
C CYS A 53 17.28 -0.46 8.71
N ASP A 54 17.48 -1.46 9.57
CA ASP A 54 18.56 -2.44 9.39
C ASP A 54 18.36 -3.22 8.07
N GLU A 55 17.11 -3.47 7.69
CA GLU A 55 16.71 -4.12 6.44
C GLU A 55 15.65 -3.30 5.68
N TYR A 56 15.81 -3.26 4.35
CA TYR A 56 14.83 -2.70 3.42
C TYR A 56 14.51 -3.72 2.33
N ILE A 57 13.25 -4.13 2.29
CA ILE A 57 12.74 -5.17 1.41
C ILE A 57 11.56 -4.59 0.64
N ASN A 58 11.67 -4.54 -0.69
CA ASN A 58 10.64 -3.96 -1.54
C ASN A 58 10.13 -4.97 -2.56
N TYR A 59 8.89 -5.41 -2.36
CA TYR A 59 8.15 -6.32 -3.23
C TYR A 59 7.23 -5.59 -4.21
N ALA A 60 7.20 -4.26 -4.23
CA ALA A 60 6.32 -3.51 -5.12
C ALA A 60 6.72 -3.67 -6.59
N TYR A 61 5.72 -3.90 -7.44
CA TYR A 61 5.90 -4.04 -8.89
C TYR A 61 5.05 -3.03 -9.65
N SER A 62 5.67 -2.37 -10.63
CA SER A 62 4.99 -1.48 -11.55
C SER A 62 3.79 -2.18 -12.20
N GLY A 63 2.63 -1.55 -12.15
CA GLY A 63 1.39 -2.10 -12.69
C GLY A 63 0.73 -3.20 -11.84
N ALA A 64 1.17 -3.44 -10.61
CA ALA A 64 0.50 -4.41 -9.74
C ALA A 64 -0.97 -4.05 -9.52
N LYS A 65 -1.87 -5.03 -9.72
CA LYS A 65 -3.28 -4.94 -9.31
C LYS A 65 -3.43 -5.37 -7.85
N SER A 66 -4.61 -5.19 -7.27
CA SER A 66 -4.95 -5.70 -5.94
C SER A 66 -4.87 -7.23 -5.86
N SER A 67 -5.14 -7.93 -6.96
CA SER A 67 -5.11 -9.39 -7.09
C SER A 67 -3.69 -9.95 -7.23
N ILE A 68 -3.54 -11.16 -7.78
CA ILE A 68 -2.25 -11.75 -8.16
C ILE A 68 -1.71 -11.18 -9.48
N ASP A 69 -2.54 -10.48 -10.25
CA ASP A 69 -2.25 -10.08 -11.62
C ASP A 69 -1.60 -8.69 -11.70
N ASN A 70 -1.08 -8.38 -12.89
CA ASN A 70 -0.52 -7.08 -13.24
C ASN A 70 -1.34 -6.42 -14.35
N PHE A 71 -1.14 -5.13 -14.57
CA PHE A 71 -1.62 -4.39 -15.73
C PHE A 71 -1.16 -5.02 -17.05
N TYR A 72 0.09 -5.46 -17.11
CA TYR A 72 0.74 -5.89 -18.36
C TYR A 72 0.63 -7.41 -18.62
N PHE A 73 0.39 -8.21 -17.58
CA PHE A 73 0.38 -9.67 -17.66
C PHE A 73 -0.34 -10.29 -16.47
N ASP A 74 -0.74 -11.55 -16.60
CA ASP A 74 -1.51 -12.27 -15.59
C ASP A 74 -0.65 -13.27 -14.79
N GLY A 75 -1.11 -13.61 -13.59
CA GLY A 75 -0.61 -14.72 -12.79
C GLY A 75 0.55 -14.41 -11.84
N TRP A 76 1.13 -13.21 -11.88
CA TRP A 76 2.17 -12.80 -10.91
C TRP A 76 2.34 -11.28 -10.81
N SER A 77 3.08 -10.85 -9.77
CA SER A 77 3.44 -9.46 -9.43
C SER A 77 2.33 -8.54 -8.91
N GLY A 78 1.07 -8.97 -8.90
CA GLY A 78 0.01 -8.27 -8.18
C GLY A 78 0.22 -8.29 -6.66
N VAL A 79 -0.43 -7.39 -5.93
CA VAL A 79 -0.21 -7.19 -4.48
C VAL A 79 -0.49 -8.48 -3.68
N SER A 80 -1.55 -9.22 -4.04
CA SER A 80 -1.83 -10.51 -3.40
C SER A 80 -0.72 -11.53 -3.65
N TRP A 81 -0.14 -11.54 -4.86
CA TRP A 81 1.00 -12.40 -5.19
C TRP A 81 2.26 -12.00 -4.41
N GLN A 82 2.52 -10.69 -4.27
CA GLN A 82 3.66 -10.18 -3.52
C GLN A 82 3.63 -10.64 -2.05
N VAL A 83 2.47 -10.50 -1.40
CA VAL A 83 2.27 -10.96 -0.01
C VAL A 83 2.47 -12.47 0.09
N GLN A 84 1.86 -13.26 -0.81
CA GLN A 84 2.03 -14.72 -0.82
C GLN A 84 3.49 -15.10 -0.98
N ARG A 85 4.19 -14.49 -1.94
CA ARG A 85 5.58 -14.79 -2.26
C ARG A 85 6.53 -14.43 -1.12
N TYR A 86 6.26 -13.34 -0.41
CA TYR A 86 7.00 -12.98 0.79
C TYR A 86 6.83 -14.05 1.88
N LEU A 87 5.58 -14.45 2.15
CA LEU A 87 5.24 -15.41 3.20
C LEU A 87 5.68 -16.85 2.91
N GLU A 88 5.83 -17.23 1.64
CA GLU A 88 6.44 -18.52 1.25
C GLU A 88 7.90 -18.63 1.71
N ASN A 89 8.64 -17.52 1.68
CA ASN A 89 10.05 -17.47 2.06
C ASN A 89 10.24 -17.07 3.53
N HIS A 90 9.20 -16.50 4.15
CA HIS A 90 9.21 -16.00 5.53
C HIS A 90 7.96 -16.48 6.27
N LEU A 91 8.06 -17.68 6.88
CA LEU A 91 6.95 -18.32 7.61
C LEU A 91 6.36 -17.43 8.72
N TYR A 92 7.17 -16.50 9.25
CA TYR A 92 6.76 -15.49 10.21
C TYR A 92 7.55 -14.21 9.95
N PHE A 93 6.96 -13.05 10.26
CA PHE A 93 7.74 -11.82 10.36
C PHE A 93 8.57 -11.85 11.64
N ASN A 94 9.89 -11.76 11.51
CA ASN A 94 10.80 -11.68 12.65
C ASN A 94 10.85 -10.25 13.21
N GLY A 95 10.89 -10.11 14.54
CA GLY A 95 11.10 -8.82 15.20
C GLY A 95 9.87 -7.89 15.25
N GLU A 96 10.11 -6.59 15.16
CA GLU A 96 9.08 -5.55 15.05
C GLU A 96 9.14 -4.90 13.64
N PRO A 97 8.63 -5.56 12.58
CA PRO A 97 8.65 -5.02 11.24
C PRO A 97 7.79 -3.75 11.12
N LEU A 98 8.23 -2.88 10.22
CA LEU A 98 7.46 -1.80 9.66
C LEU A 98 7.00 -2.22 8.26
N ILE A 99 5.73 -2.58 8.13
CA ILE A 99 5.14 -3.03 6.85
C ILE A 99 4.34 -1.88 6.24
N ILE A 100 4.60 -1.60 4.97
CA ILE A 100 3.85 -0.67 4.15
C ILE A 100 3.06 -1.46 3.12
N PHE A 101 1.76 -1.22 3.08
CA PHE A 101 0.83 -1.87 2.19
C PHE A 101 0.13 -0.82 1.32
N GLN A 102 0.62 -0.68 0.10
CA GLN A 102 0.04 0.15 -0.94
C GLN A 102 -0.78 -0.76 -1.87
N THR A 103 -2.09 -0.54 -1.92
CA THR A 103 -3.05 -1.59 -2.24
C THR A 103 -3.23 -1.91 -3.74
N GLY A 104 -2.55 -1.22 -4.66
CA GLY A 104 -2.61 -1.44 -6.13
C GLY A 104 -3.94 -1.11 -6.82
N GLY A 105 -5.04 -1.01 -6.05
CA GLY A 105 -6.44 -1.02 -6.54
C GLY A 105 -6.85 0.01 -7.60
N VAL A 106 -6.07 1.07 -7.83
CA VAL A 106 -6.36 2.01 -8.93
C VAL A 106 -6.08 1.37 -10.29
N VAL A 107 -5.09 0.49 -10.37
CA VAL A 107 -4.73 -0.24 -11.59
C VAL A 107 -5.86 -1.17 -12.03
N ASP A 108 -6.53 -1.82 -11.08
CA ASP A 108 -7.70 -2.67 -11.34
C ASP A 108 -8.76 -1.90 -12.14
N TYR A 109 -9.08 -0.67 -11.72
CA TYR A 109 -10.06 0.20 -12.37
C TYR A 109 -9.61 0.69 -13.75
N PHE A 110 -8.30 0.93 -13.94
CA PHE A 110 -7.74 1.22 -15.25
C PHE A 110 -7.88 0.05 -16.23
N THR A 111 -7.76 -1.19 -15.74
CA THR A 111 -7.89 -2.39 -16.57
C THR A 111 -9.33 -2.84 -16.81
N GLY A 112 -10.32 -2.08 -16.31
CA GLY A 112 -11.72 -2.28 -16.64
C GLY A 112 -12.56 -2.89 -15.52
N GLU A 113 -12.01 -3.06 -14.31
CA GLU A 113 -12.83 -3.38 -13.14
C GLU A 113 -13.86 -2.25 -12.93
N LYS A 114 -15.12 -2.63 -12.70
CA LYS A 114 -16.26 -1.69 -12.64
C LYS A 114 -16.92 -1.63 -11.28
N ASP A 115 -16.51 -2.51 -10.36
CA ASP A 115 -17.02 -2.57 -9.00
C ASP A 115 -15.86 -2.61 -8.00
N ALA A 116 -16.01 -1.88 -6.90
CA ALA A 116 -15.05 -1.87 -5.82
C ALA A 116 -15.03 -3.17 -5.01
N THR A 117 -16.10 -3.99 -5.07
CA THR A 117 -16.23 -5.21 -4.27
C THR A 117 -15.04 -6.15 -4.39
N THR A 118 -14.60 -6.45 -5.63
CA THR A 118 -13.47 -7.36 -5.89
C THR A 118 -12.16 -6.79 -5.34
N VAL A 119 -11.92 -5.50 -5.58
CA VAL A 119 -10.70 -4.79 -5.13
C VAL A 119 -10.63 -4.76 -3.61
N ILE A 120 -11.75 -4.44 -2.94
CA ILE A 120 -11.86 -4.45 -1.48
C ILE A 120 -11.56 -5.85 -0.93
N ALA A 121 -12.16 -6.90 -1.50
CA ALA A 121 -11.95 -8.26 -1.04
C ALA A 121 -10.47 -8.70 -1.15
N ASN A 122 -9.79 -8.35 -2.24
CA ASN A 122 -8.36 -8.64 -2.41
C ASN A 122 -7.49 -7.91 -1.38
N ILE A 123 -7.81 -6.65 -1.10
CA ILE A 123 -7.13 -5.82 -0.09
C ILE A 123 -7.33 -6.42 1.31
N GLU A 124 -8.57 -6.75 1.68
CA GLU A 124 -8.88 -7.36 2.98
C GLU A 124 -8.16 -8.70 3.17
N ALA A 125 -8.18 -9.57 2.16
CA ALA A 125 -7.48 -10.86 2.21
C ALA A 125 -5.96 -10.70 2.37
N SER A 126 -5.36 -9.73 1.68
CA SER A 126 -3.92 -9.45 1.79
C SER A 126 -3.53 -8.91 3.17
N ILE A 127 -4.34 -7.98 3.71
CA ILE A 127 -4.15 -7.47 5.09
C ILE A 127 -4.30 -8.60 6.10
N GLU A 128 -5.30 -9.47 5.94
CA GLU A 128 -5.51 -10.62 6.82
C GLU A 128 -4.29 -11.56 6.80
N ASN A 129 -3.74 -11.88 5.62
CA ASN A 129 -2.57 -12.73 5.48
C ASN A 129 -1.32 -12.14 6.18
N VAL A 130 -1.07 -10.84 6.01
CA VAL A 130 0.03 -10.14 6.69
C VAL A 130 -0.17 -10.11 8.21
N THR A 131 -1.35 -9.75 8.67
CA THR A 131 -1.61 -9.56 10.11
C THR A 131 -1.70 -10.87 10.89
N LYS A 132 -2.10 -11.97 10.25
CA LYS A 132 -2.07 -13.32 10.83
C LYS A 132 -0.65 -13.83 11.08
N THR A 133 0.29 -13.48 10.21
CA THR A 133 1.69 -13.96 10.25
C THR A 133 2.63 -13.03 11.01
N MET A 134 2.21 -11.77 11.23
CA MET A 134 2.90 -10.80 12.08
C MET A 134 2.63 -11.12 13.56
N ASN A 135 3.66 -11.34 14.38
CA ASN A 135 3.49 -11.53 15.83
C ASN A 135 3.42 -10.19 16.58
N SER A 136 4.32 -9.28 16.22
CA SER A 136 4.41 -7.88 16.67
C SER A 136 4.82 -7.02 15.48
N GLY A 137 4.56 -5.72 15.51
CA GLY A 137 5.00 -4.81 14.45
C GLY A 137 3.97 -3.74 14.11
N THR A 138 4.26 -2.98 13.06
CA THR A 138 3.39 -1.92 12.57
C THR A 138 3.08 -2.12 11.09
N LEU A 139 1.80 -2.16 10.74
CA LEU A 139 1.31 -2.19 9.38
C LEU A 139 0.69 -0.84 9.02
N PHE A 140 1.19 -0.22 7.97
CA PHE A 140 0.67 0.99 7.35
C PHE A 140 -0.09 0.62 6.08
N VAL A 141 -1.40 0.84 6.07
CA VAL A 141 -2.24 0.67 4.87
C VAL A 141 -2.52 2.04 4.27
N LEU A 142 -2.07 2.24 3.04
CA LEU A 142 -2.33 3.46 2.28
C LEU A 142 -3.68 3.36 1.59
N THR A 143 -4.49 4.41 1.71
CA THR A 143 -5.68 4.58 0.86
C THR A 143 -5.31 4.67 -0.61
N LEU A 144 -6.23 4.25 -1.48
CA LEU A 144 -6.09 4.47 -2.91
C LEU A 144 -6.01 5.97 -3.19
N LEU A 145 -5.02 6.35 -3.99
CA LEU A 145 -4.91 7.71 -4.51
C LEU A 145 -5.94 7.92 -5.62
N ASP A 146 -6.64 9.04 -5.58
CA ASP A 146 -7.47 9.43 -6.72
C ASP A 146 -6.58 9.97 -7.84
N LEU A 147 -6.36 9.13 -8.86
CA LEU A 147 -5.60 9.48 -10.05
C LEU A 147 -6.46 10.08 -11.17
N GLY A 148 -7.74 10.37 -10.92
CA GLY A 148 -8.65 10.97 -11.90
C GLY A 148 -8.12 12.30 -12.44
N SER A 149 -7.51 13.11 -11.59
CA SER A 149 -6.92 14.40 -12.00
C SER A 149 -5.53 14.28 -12.65
N SER A 150 -4.97 13.08 -12.77
CA SER A 150 -3.62 12.87 -13.31
C SER A 150 -3.52 13.28 -14.80
N PRO A 151 -2.33 13.71 -15.28
CA PRO A 151 -2.16 14.11 -16.68
C PRO A 151 -2.58 13.03 -17.68
N GLY A 152 -2.31 11.76 -17.38
CA GLY A 152 -2.69 10.64 -18.25
C GLY A 152 -4.20 10.48 -18.39
N VAL A 153 -4.95 10.58 -17.28
CA VAL A 153 -6.41 10.52 -17.31
C VAL A 153 -7.02 11.74 -18.01
N ARG A 154 -6.49 12.93 -17.75
CA ARG A 154 -6.97 14.16 -18.42
C ARG A 154 -6.74 14.16 -19.93
N ALA A 155 -5.72 13.44 -20.40
CA ALA A 155 -5.39 13.34 -21.82
C ALA A 155 -6.11 12.18 -22.53
N ALA A 156 -6.81 11.31 -21.80
CA ALA A 156 -7.51 10.16 -22.37
C ALA A 156 -8.73 10.57 -23.19
N GLU A 157 -9.07 9.75 -24.18
CA GLU A 157 -10.39 9.84 -24.82
C GLU A 157 -11.46 9.58 -23.75
N GLU A 158 -12.54 10.38 -23.75
CA GLU A 158 -13.59 10.35 -22.72
C GLU A 158 -13.10 10.66 -21.29
N SER A 159 -12.08 11.52 -21.15
CA SER A 159 -11.45 11.88 -19.87
C SER A 159 -12.42 12.24 -18.74
N ALA A 160 -13.58 12.83 -19.05
CA ALA A 160 -14.58 13.22 -18.07
C ALA A 160 -15.29 12.02 -17.44
N ASP A 161 -15.65 11.02 -18.25
CA ASP A 161 -16.27 9.77 -17.77
C ASP A 161 -15.25 8.97 -16.95
N LEU A 162 -14.02 8.84 -17.47
CA LEU A 162 -12.94 8.16 -16.77
C LEU A 162 -12.61 8.83 -15.42
N GLN A 163 -12.57 10.16 -15.36
CA GLN A 163 -12.39 10.92 -14.12
C GLN A 163 -13.46 10.62 -13.10
N GLN A 164 -14.72 10.73 -13.50
CA GLN A 164 -15.85 10.50 -12.61
C GLN A 164 -15.84 9.06 -12.09
N ARG A 165 -15.69 8.09 -13.00
CA ARG A 165 -15.68 6.66 -12.67
C ARG A 165 -14.54 6.30 -11.69
N LEU A 166 -13.33 6.80 -11.94
CA LEU A 166 -12.19 6.56 -11.04
C LEU A 166 -12.42 7.20 -9.66
N GLY A 167 -12.89 8.44 -9.63
CA GLY A 167 -13.18 9.13 -8.37
C GLY A 167 -14.23 8.39 -7.54
N GLU A 168 -15.31 7.91 -8.15
CA GLU A 168 -16.37 7.15 -7.48
C GLU A 168 -15.86 5.81 -6.94
N LEU A 169 -15.12 5.03 -7.73
CA LEU A 169 -14.59 3.72 -7.33
C LEU A 169 -13.51 3.83 -6.24
N VAL A 170 -12.61 4.82 -6.36
CA VAL A 170 -11.60 5.11 -5.33
C VAL A 170 -12.26 5.56 -4.04
N ALA A 171 -13.24 6.47 -4.12
CA ALA A 171 -13.97 6.93 -2.95
C ALA A 171 -14.73 5.78 -2.27
N GLU A 172 -15.38 4.90 -3.02
CA GLU A 172 -16.08 3.75 -2.46
C GLU A 172 -15.12 2.76 -1.80
N THR A 173 -13.99 2.45 -2.45
CA THR A 173 -12.95 1.59 -1.88
C THR A 173 -12.45 2.15 -0.56
N ASN A 174 -12.04 3.42 -0.55
CA ASN A 174 -11.54 4.09 0.63
C ASN A 174 -12.61 4.20 1.72
N ARG A 175 -13.87 4.48 1.36
CA ARG A 175 -15.00 4.55 2.31
C ARG A 175 -15.22 3.20 2.98
N VAL A 176 -15.16 2.10 2.25
CA VAL A 176 -15.31 0.76 2.82
C VAL A 176 -14.08 0.41 3.64
N SER A 177 -12.85 0.66 3.18
CA SER A 177 -11.65 0.48 4.00
C SER A 177 -11.68 1.33 5.28
N ASP A 178 -12.33 2.50 5.26
CA ASP A 178 -12.50 3.39 6.40
C ASP A 178 -13.67 2.99 7.33
N LYS A 179 -14.69 2.30 6.82
CA LYS A 179 -15.91 1.92 7.56
C LYS A 179 -16.02 0.43 7.87
N SER A 180 -15.23 -0.41 7.22
CA SER A 180 -15.38 -1.87 7.24
C SER A 180 -15.43 -2.36 8.69
N PRO A 181 -16.57 -2.92 9.13
CA PRO A 181 -16.75 -3.58 10.42
C PRO A 181 -16.21 -5.03 10.43
N THR A 182 -15.60 -5.51 9.34
CA THR A 182 -14.86 -6.79 9.31
C THR A 182 -13.38 -6.60 9.68
N ALA A 183 -12.82 -5.42 9.42
CA ALA A 183 -11.51 -4.96 9.91
C ALA A 183 -11.39 -4.59 11.41
N PRO A 184 -12.44 -4.50 12.25
CA PRO A 184 -12.27 -4.27 13.67
C PRO A 184 -12.51 -5.53 14.50
N ASP A 185 -13.47 -6.40 14.26
CA ASP A 185 -13.77 -7.42 15.28
C ASP A 185 -12.82 -8.64 15.21
N GLN A 186 -12.44 -9.10 14.01
CA GLN A 186 -11.36 -10.07 13.85
C GLN A 186 -9.98 -9.41 13.88
N MET A 187 -9.82 -8.25 13.23
CA MET A 187 -8.53 -7.54 13.17
C MET A 187 -8.16 -6.83 14.48
N LYS A 188 -9.07 -6.24 15.28
CA LYS A 188 -8.75 -5.77 16.66
C LYS A 188 -8.45 -6.94 17.59
N SER A 189 -9.01 -8.14 17.35
CA SER A 189 -8.60 -9.31 18.13
C SER A 189 -7.14 -9.69 17.87
N CYS A 190 -6.60 -9.31 16.70
CA CYS A 190 -5.21 -9.55 16.30
C CYS A 190 -4.30 -8.32 16.42
N LEU A 191 -4.82 -7.10 16.53
CA LEU A 191 -4.07 -5.83 16.47
C LEU A 191 -4.37 -5.00 17.72
N GLY A 192 -3.31 -4.62 18.44
CA GLY A 192 -3.42 -3.97 19.76
C GLY A 192 -3.86 -2.51 19.70
N GLU A 193 -3.44 -1.75 18.67
CA GLU A 193 -3.78 -0.33 18.52
C GLU A 193 -4.04 0.03 17.05
N VAL A 194 -5.01 0.90 16.80
CA VAL A 194 -5.32 1.44 15.46
C VAL A 194 -5.25 2.96 15.52
N PHE A 195 -4.39 3.56 14.69
CA PHE A 195 -4.28 5.01 14.54
C PHE A 195 -4.63 5.42 13.11
N ARG A 196 -5.26 6.58 12.96
CA ARG A 196 -5.49 7.18 11.65
C ARG A 196 -4.75 8.50 11.57
N ILE A 197 -3.94 8.66 10.53
CA ILE A 197 -3.27 9.92 10.22
C ILE A 197 -3.78 10.41 8.86
N TYR A 198 -4.28 11.63 8.83
CA TYR A 198 -4.62 12.31 7.59
C TYR A 198 -3.39 13.08 7.13
N VAL A 199 -2.78 12.63 6.03
CA VAL A 199 -1.61 13.30 5.45
C VAL A 199 -2.07 14.16 4.29
N GLN A 200 -1.88 15.46 4.42
CA GLN A 200 -2.09 16.39 3.30
C GLN A 200 -0.87 16.31 2.38
N LEU A 201 -1.06 15.80 1.17
CA LEU A 201 0.01 15.73 0.17
C LEU A 201 0.22 17.13 -0.43
N PRO A 202 1.46 17.68 -0.44
CA PRO A 202 1.72 18.96 -1.08
C PRO A 202 1.66 18.81 -2.62
N ASN A 203 1.00 19.77 -3.29
CA ASN A 203 0.97 19.99 -4.75
C ASN A 203 0.12 19.07 -5.64
N PHE A 204 -1.18 18.90 -5.35
CA PHE A 204 -2.17 18.38 -6.31
C PHE A 204 -3.34 19.37 -6.54
N GLY A 205 -3.06 20.64 -6.89
CA GLY A 205 -4.10 21.61 -7.29
C GLY A 205 -5.23 21.84 -6.28
N ASP A 206 -6.27 22.59 -6.66
CA ASP A 206 -7.40 23.01 -5.80
C ASP A 206 -8.36 21.88 -5.37
N VAL A 207 -7.96 20.61 -5.50
CA VAL A 207 -8.73 19.44 -5.06
C VAL A 207 -7.77 18.55 -4.27
N GLY A 208 -7.52 18.90 -3.00
CA GLY A 208 -6.52 18.21 -2.20
C GLY A 208 -6.97 16.79 -1.84
N PRO A 209 -6.31 15.71 -2.31
CA PRO A 209 -6.56 14.40 -1.75
C PRO A 209 -5.75 14.33 -0.45
N TYR A 210 -6.44 14.20 0.67
CA TYR A 210 -5.81 13.66 1.87
C TYR A 210 -5.51 12.19 1.59
N ALA A 211 -4.26 11.77 1.72
CA ALA A 211 -3.97 10.35 1.87
C ALA A 211 -4.32 9.98 3.31
N ILE A 212 -5.24 9.03 3.49
CA ILE A 212 -5.53 8.49 4.81
C ILE A 212 -4.56 7.33 5.03
N LEU A 213 -3.77 7.47 6.09
CA LEU A 213 -2.85 6.46 6.54
C LEU A 213 -3.51 5.70 7.69
N ASN A 214 -3.92 4.47 7.42
CA ASN A 214 -4.41 3.57 8.47
C ASN A 214 -3.22 2.81 9.06
N ILE A 215 -2.95 3.06 10.34
CA ILE A 215 -1.83 2.47 11.07
C ILE A 215 -2.39 1.42 12.02
N PHE A 216 -1.86 0.22 11.90
CA PHE A 216 -2.21 -0.92 12.73
C PHE A 216 -0.96 -1.38 13.48
N ARG A 217 -0.98 -1.30 14.81
CA ARG A 217 0.10 -1.80 15.65
C ARG A 217 -0.33 -3.10 16.32
N LYS A 218 0.49 -4.14 16.17
CA LYS A 218 0.35 -5.39 16.91
C LYS A 218 1.36 -5.40 18.05
N ASN A 219 0.86 -5.51 19.28
CA ASN A 219 1.70 -5.70 20.47
C ASN A 219 1.80 -7.19 20.73
N GLY A 220 3.03 -7.70 20.90
CA GLY A 220 3.31 -9.09 21.25
C GLY A 220 3.03 -9.42 22.71
#